data_AF-A0A820N3T6-F1
#
_entry.id   AF-A0A820N3T6-F1
#
_cell.length_a   1.000
_cell.length_b   1.000
_cell.length_c   1.000
_cell.angle_alpha   90.00
_cell.angle_beta   90.00
_cell.angle_gamma   90.00
#
_symmetry.space_group_name_H-M   'P 1'
#
loop_
_entity.id
_entity.type
_entity.pdbx_description
1 polymer ?
#
loop_
_entity_poly.entity_id
_entity_poly.type
_entity_poly.pdbx_seq_one_letter_code
_entity_poly.pdbx_strand_id
1 'polypeptide(L)'
;SGLLILWEPAARGSGIPQVKCYLNGVAVPHVLSLKALIAKVLGVIFSVSGGLAVGKEGPMIHSGSIIAGGISQGKSSTLKFDFHIFKHFRTDKHKRDFVSAGAAAGVAADFGGV
;
A
#
# COMPACT_ATOMS: atom_id res chain seq x y z
N SER A 1 14.12 10.07 3.65
CA SER A 1 12.95 9.83 2.77
C SER A 1 13.18 10.09 1.28
N GLY A 2 14.02 11.05 0.87
CA GLY A 2 14.24 11.38 -0.55
C GLY A 2 14.78 10.22 -1.43
N LEU A 3 15.71 9.40 -0.90
CA LEU A 3 16.28 8.26 -1.62
C LEU A 3 15.23 7.19 -2.01
N LEU A 4 14.25 6.95 -1.14
CA LEU A 4 13.19 5.97 -1.36
C LEU A 4 12.20 6.42 -2.44
N ILE A 5 12.01 7.74 -2.59
CA ILE A 5 11.18 8.35 -3.64
C ILE A 5 11.87 8.25 -5.01
N LEU A 6 13.21 8.31 -5.04
CA LEU A 6 13.99 8.08 -6.27
C LEU A 6 13.93 6.61 -6.69
N TRP A 7 13.92 5.69 -5.73
CA TRP A 7 13.81 4.25 -5.98
C TRP A 7 12.39 3.82 -6.38
N GLU A 8 11.37 4.37 -5.74
CA GLU A 8 9.96 4.07 -6.00
C GLU A 8 9.12 5.36 -5.93
N PRO A 9 8.86 6.02 -7.09
CA PRO A 9 8.11 7.27 -7.15
C PRO A 9 6.69 7.14 -6.59
N ALA A 10 6.09 5.94 -6.67
CA ALA A 10 4.75 5.67 -6.15
C ALA A 10 4.66 5.77 -4.62
N ALA A 11 5.80 5.73 -3.91
CA ALA A 11 5.85 5.90 -2.46
C ALA A 11 5.77 7.38 -2.01
N ARG A 12 5.77 8.33 -2.95
CA ARG A 12 5.71 9.77 -2.65
C ARG A 12 4.39 10.17 -1.98
N GLY A 13 4.50 10.86 -0.85
CA GLY A 13 3.37 11.41 -0.12
C GLY A 13 2.54 10.37 0.63
N SER A 14 1.36 10.79 1.09
CA SER A 14 0.48 9.99 1.95
C SER A 14 0.02 8.68 1.33
N GLY A 15 -0.28 8.66 0.02
CA GLY A 15 -0.78 7.45 -0.65
C GLY A 15 -2.29 7.38 -0.83
N ILE A 16 -3.04 8.19 -0.07
CA ILE A 16 -4.50 8.26 -0.13
C ILE A 16 -5.01 8.63 -1.54
N PRO A 17 -4.47 9.64 -2.24
CA PRO A 17 -4.90 9.96 -3.61
C PRO A 17 -4.73 8.77 -4.57
N GLN A 18 -3.64 8.03 -4.43
CA GLN A 18 -3.33 6.88 -5.29
C GLN A 18 -4.28 5.71 -5.03
N VAL A 19 -4.61 5.43 -3.75
CA VAL A 19 -5.63 4.42 -3.38
C VAL A 19 -7.01 4.84 -3.90
N LYS A 20 -7.37 6.13 -3.78
CA LYS A 20 -8.64 6.66 -4.31
C LYS A 20 -8.72 6.52 -5.83
N CYS A 21 -7.66 6.84 -6.57
CA CYS A 21 -7.61 6.64 -8.02
C CYS A 21 -7.75 5.16 -8.39
N TYR A 22 -7.08 4.27 -7.67
CA TYR A 22 -7.20 2.82 -7.89
C TYR A 22 -8.63 2.32 -7.68
N LEU A 23 -9.31 2.78 -6.62
CA LEU A 23 -10.71 2.43 -6.36
C LEU A 23 -11.68 3.01 -7.41
N ASN A 24 -11.39 4.21 -7.93
CA ASN A 24 -12.12 4.79 -9.08
C ASN A 24 -11.90 4.03 -10.39
N GLY A 25 -11.05 2.99 -10.41
CA GLY A 25 -10.77 2.19 -11.61
C GLY A 25 -9.65 2.78 -12.48
N VAL A 26 -8.95 3.81 -12.01
CA VAL A 26 -7.78 4.36 -12.72
C VAL A 26 -6.57 3.49 -12.45
N ALA A 27 -5.93 3.01 -13.53
CA ALA A 27 -4.69 2.24 -13.44
C ALA A 27 -3.51 3.15 -13.04
N VAL A 28 -3.22 3.21 -11.74
CA VAL A 28 -2.02 3.89 -11.24
C VAL A 28 -0.86 2.86 -11.17
N PRO A 29 0.20 3.03 -11.96
CA PRO A 29 1.30 2.08 -11.99
C PRO A 29 2.01 2.06 -10.62
N HIS A 30 2.43 0.86 -10.19
CA HIS A 30 3.15 0.61 -8.93
C HIS A 30 2.41 0.95 -7.62
N VAL A 31 1.15 1.39 -7.65
CA VAL A 31 0.39 1.77 -6.44
C VAL A 31 0.22 0.63 -5.43
N LEU A 32 0.08 -0.62 -5.90
CA LEU A 32 -0.01 -1.82 -5.06
C LEU A 32 1.27 -2.66 -5.08
N SER A 33 2.41 -2.06 -5.41
CA SER A 33 3.70 -2.77 -5.46
C SER A 33 4.25 -3.00 -4.06
N LEU A 34 4.80 -4.19 -3.80
CA LEU A 34 5.50 -4.49 -2.54
C LEU A 34 6.70 -3.54 -2.33
N LYS A 35 7.33 -3.08 -3.43
CA LYS A 35 8.40 -2.06 -3.37
C LYS A 35 7.90 -0.74 -2.78
N ALA A 36 6.68 -0.32 -3.13
CA ALA A 36 6.07 0.89 -2.59
C ALA A 36 5.75 0.75 -1.10
N LEU A 37 5.36 -0.45 -0.65
CA LEU A 37 5.17 -0.76 0.76
C LEU A 37 6.48 -0.64 1.54
N ILE A 38 7.55 -1.28 1.07
CA ILE A 38 8.88 -1.24 1.72
C ILE A 38 9.41 0.20 1.78
N ALA A 39 9.30 0.94 0.67
CA ALA A 39 9.69 2.34 0.61
C ALA A 39 8.90 3.21 1.60
N LYS A 40 7.59 2.94 1.80
CA LYS A 40 6.77 3.66 2.78
C LYS A 40 7.15 3.34 4.21
N VAL A 41 7.31 2.07 4.56
CA VAL A 41 7.67 1.65 5.92
C VAL A 41 9.03 2.22 6.31
N LEU A 42 10.05 2.06 5.47
CA LEU A 42 11.37 2.63 5.71
C LEU A 42 11.32 4.17 5.75
N GLY A 43 10.54 4.78 4.86
CA GLY A 43 10.36 6.24 4.83
C GLY A 43 9.79 6.79 6.12
N VAL A 44 8.78 6.14 6.69
CA VAL A 44 8.18 6.51 7.97
C VAL A 44 9.16 6.29 9.11
N ILE A 45 9.83 5.13 9.17
CA ILE A 45 10.84 4.83 10.23
C ILE A 45 11.94 5.89 10.23
N PHE A 46 12.55 6.18 9.08
CA PHE A 46 13.60 7.20 8.96
C PHE A 46 13.11 8.61 9.29
N SER A 47 11.86 8.92 8.96
CA SER A 47 11.29 10.24 9.24
C SER A 47 11.03 10.44 10.74
N VAL A 48 10.56 9.40 11.42
CA VAL A 48 10.35 9.41 12.88
C VAL A 48 11.69 9.44 13.61
N SER A 49 12.67 8.61 13.21
CA SER A 49 14.01 8.63 13.80
C SER A 49 14.75 9.95 13.58
N GLY A 50 14.46 10.64 12.46
CA GLY A 50 15.03 11.94 12.12
C GLY A 50 14.34 13.14 12.80
N GLY A 51 13.32 12.90 13.64
CA GLY A 51 12.61 13.97 14.35
C GLY A 51 11.72 14.84 13.46
N LEU A 52 11.39 14.41 12.24
CA LEU A 52 10.44 15.15 11.41
C LEU A 52 9.01 14.88 11.88
N ALA A 53 8.22 15.94 12.06
CA ALA A 53 6.80 15.87 12.31
C ALA A 53 6.06 15.37 11.05
N VAL A 54 5.98 14.05 10.89
CA VAL A 54 5.29 13.40 9.76
C VAL A 54 4.18 12.51 10.29
N GLY A 55 2.95 12.77 9.84
CA GLY A 55 1.79 11.94 10.17
C GLY A 55 1.90 10.55 9.53
N LYS A 56 1.81 9.50 10.36
CA LYS A 56 1.78 8.09 9.94
C LYS A 56 0.44 7.66 9.30
N GLU A 57 -0.57 8.51 9.39
CA GLU A 57 -1.97 8.24 9.05
C GLU A 57 -2.15 7.82 7.59
N GLY A 58 -1.69 8.66 6.66
CA GLY A 58 -1.71 8.38 5.23
C GLY A 58 -0.96 7.12 4.82
N PRO A 59 0.33 6.97 5.22
CA PRO A 59 1.13 5.78 4.96
C PRO A 59 0.49 4.47 5.44
N MET A 60 -0.23 4.47 6.58
CA MET A 60 -0.91 3.29 7.10
C MET A 60 -2.05 2.82 6.19
N ILE A 61 -2.90 3.75 5.72
CA ILE A 61 -4.04 3.46 4.84
C ILE A 61 -3.55 2.85 3.51
N HIS A 62 -2.49 3.42 2.94
CA HIS A 62 -1.89 2.89 1.71
C HIS A 62 -1.20 1.54 1.98
N SER A 63 -0.51 1.37 3.09
CA SER A 63 0.12 0.09 3.46
C SER A 63 -0.91 -1.04 3.55
N GLY A 64 -2.04 -0.81 4.25
CA GLY A 64 -3.14 -1.77 4.34
C GLY A 64 -3.73 -2.13 2.97
N SER A 65 -3.88 -1.13 2.10
CA SER A 65 -4.33 -1.31 0.71
C SER A 65 -3.39 -2.22 -0.09
N ILE A 66 -2.06 -2.01 0.01
CA ILE A 66 -1.04 -2.82 -0.69
C ILE A 66 -1.07 -4.27 -0.20
N ILE A 67 -1.12 -4.46 1.12
CA ILE A 67 -1.13 -5.79 1.74
C ILE A 67 -2.37 -6.57 1.28
N ALA A 68 -3.56 -5.98 1.38
CA ALA A 68 -4.79 -6.64 0.98
C ALA A 68 -4.85 -6.95 -0.52
N GLY A 69 -4.40 -6.02 -1.37
CA GLY A 69 -4.30 -6.24 -2.81
C GLY A 69 -3.28 -7.32 -3.19
N GLY A 70 -2.19 -7.47 -2.43
CA GLY A 70 -1.20 -8.53 -2.61
C GLY A 70 -1.71 -9.90 -2.18
N ILE A 71 -2.35 -9.99 -1.01
CA ILE A 71 -2.95 -11.22 -0.47
C ILE A 71 -4.05 -11.73 -1.41
N SER A 72 -4.92 -10.84 -1.90
CA SER A 72 -6.00 -11.18 -2.84
C SER A 72 -5.49 -11.91 -4.09
N GLN A 73 -4.28 -11.58 -4.55
CA GLN A 73 -3.71 -12.14 -5.77
C GLN A 73 -2.89 -13.42 -5.53
N GLY A 74 -2.48 -13.67 -4.27
CA GLY A 74 -1.59 -14.78 -3.91
C GLY A 74 -0.27 -14.77 -4.68
N LYS A 75 0.14 -13.60 -5.18
CA LYS A 75 1.26 -13.42 -6.11
C LYS A 75 2.14 -12.29 -5.59
N SER A 76 3.42 -12.57 -5.37
CA SER A 76 4.39 -11.53 -5.09
C SER A 76 5.10 -11.15 -6.38
N SER A 77 4.66 -10.06 -6.99
CA SER A 77 5.31 -9.53 -8.21
C SER A 77 6.75 -9.06 -7.95
N THR A 78 7.10 -8.80 -6.67
CA THR A 78 8.44 -8.36 -6.25
C THR A 78 9.39 -9.53 -5.99
N LEU A 79 8.89 -10.66 -5.47
CA LEU A 79 9.69 -11.87 -5.23
C LEU A 79 9.64 -12.87 -6.40
N LYS A 80 8.92 -12.54 -7.49
CA LYS A 80 8.62 -13.45 -8.62
C LYS A 80 8.11 -14.82 -8.15
N PHE A 81 7.36 -14.83 -7.05
CA PHE A 81 6.87 -16.04 -6.41
C PHE A 81 5.35 -16.07 -6.51
N ASP A 82 4.80 -17.11 -7.15
CA ASP A 82 3.37 -17.39 -7.21
C ASP A 82 3.08 -18.51 -6.20
N PHE A 83 2.34 -18.18 -5.14
CA PHE A 83 1.96 -19.17 -4.13
C PHE A 83 0.90 -20.15 -4.62
N HIS A 84 0.38 -19.97 -5.85
CA HIS A 84 -0.69 -20.76 -6.48
C HIS A 84 -1.98 -20.93 -5.65
N ILE A 85 -2.10 -20.16 -4.58
CA ILE A 85 -3.22 -20.06 -3.66
C ILE A 85 -4.06 -18.84 -4.06
N PHE A 86 -5.39 -18.96 -3.99
CA PHE A 86 -6.37 -17.92 -4.36
C PHE A 86 -6.46 -17.53 -5.85
N LYS A 87 -6.28 -18.47 -6.79
CA LYS A 87 -6.52 -18.20 -8.24
C LYS A 87 -7.92 -17.63 -8.54
N HIS A 88 -8.94 -18.03 -7.76
CA HIS A 88 -10.33 -17.59 -7.93
C HIS A 88 -10.53 -16.09 -7.61
N PHE A 89 -9.69 -15.49 -6.77
CA PHE A 89 -9.79 -14.08 -6.37
C PHE A 89 -8.92 -13.14 -7.22
N ARG A 90 -8.36 -13.63 -8.33
CA ARG A 90 -7.48 -12.83 -9.20
C ARG A 90 -8.20 -11.78 -10.04
N THR A 91 -9.52 -11.74 -10.02
CA THR A 91 -10.34 -10.74 -10.75
C THR A 91 -10.15 -9.32 -10.19
N ASP A 92 -10.18 -8.32 -11.05
CA ASP A 92 -10.06 -6.90 -10.67
C ASP A 92 -11.15 -6.43 -9.71
N LYS A 93 -12.34 -7.05 -9.75
CA LYS A 93 -13.43 -6.78 -8.80
C LYS A 93 -13.03 -7.19 -7.38
N HIS A 94 -12.67 -8.47 -7.19
CA HIS A 94 -12.22 -8.97 -5.88
C HIS A 94 -11.00 -8.21 -5.37
N LYS A 95 -10.02 -7.95 -6.23
CA LYS A 95 -8.84 -7.16 -5.85
C LYS A 95 -9.21 -5.78 -5.30
N ARG A 96 -10.18 -5.09 -5.92
CA ARG A 96 -10.67 -3.79 -5.42
C ARG A 96 -11.41 -3.92 -4.10
N ASP A 97 -12.21 -4.97 -3.90
CA ASP A 97 -12.91 -5.23 -2.64
C ASP A 97 -11.91 -5.44 -1.49
N PHE A 98 -10.87 -6.24 -1.72
CA PHE A 98 -9.78 -6.44 -0.76
C PHE A 98 -9.01 -5.14 -0.49
N VAL A 99 -8.68 -4.36 -1.53
CA VAL A 99 -8.00 -3.07 -1.36
C VAL A 99 -8.84 -2.09 -0.56
N SER A 100 -10.16 -2.05 -0.78
CA SER A 100 -11.09 -1.22 0.00
C SER A 100 -11.13 -1.66 1.47
N ALA A 101 -11.19 -2.96 1.74
CA ALA A 101 -11.12 -3.50 3.10
C ALA A 101 -9.77 -3.20 3.78
N GLY A 102 -8.66 -3.32 3.04
CA GLY A 102 -7.32 -2.98 3.53
C GLY A 102 -7.14 -1.49 3.83
N ALA A 103 -7.73 -0.62 3.02
CA ALA A 103 -7.78 0.81 3.29
C ALA A 103 -8.58 1.10 4.58
N ALA A 104 -9.76 0.51 4.73
CA ALA A 104 -10.59 0.65 5.94
C ALA A 104 -9.86 0.13 7.19
N ALA A 105 -9.19 -1.02 7.10
CA ALA A 105 -8.37 -1.56 8.18
C ALA A 105 -7.19 -0.64 8.52
N GLY A 106 -6.56 -0.02 7.52
CA GLY A 106 -5.50 0.97 7.73
C GLY A 106 -5.99 2.24 8.41
N VAL A 107 -7.19 2.73 8.07
CA VAL A 107 -7.86 3.84 8.79
C VAL A 107 -8.14 3.42 10.23
N ALA A 108 -8.73 2.24 10.44
CA ALA A 108 -9.05 1.74 11.77
C ALA A 108 -7.81 1.52 12.65
N ALA A 109 -6.71 1.02 12.10
CA ALA A 109 -5.46 0.86 12.84
C ALA A 109 -4.82 2.20 13.21
N ASP A 110 -5.09 3.25 12.43
CA ASP A 110 -4.52 4.56 12.66
C ASP A 110 -5.30 5.39 13.68
N PHE A 111 -6.64 5.36 13.58
CA PHE A 111 -7.55 6.13 14.42
C PHE A 111 -8.23 5.33 15.54
N GLY A 112 -8.31 4.00 15.44
CA GLY A 112 -9.05 3.14 16.37
C GLY A 112 -8.28 2.70 17.61
N GLY A 113 -7.05 3.20 17.80
CA GLY A 113 -6.27 3.02 19.03
C GLY A 113 -6.45 4.14 20.06
N VAL A 114 -7.46 5.00 19.89
CA VAL A 114 -7.87 6.05 20.84
C VAL A 114 -9.09 5.64 21.64
#